data_AF-A0A2T2X2N3-F1
#
_entry.id   AF-A0A2T2X2N3-F1
#
_cell.length_a   1.000
_cell.length_b   1.000
_cell.length_c   1.000
_cell.angle_alpha   90.00
_cell.angle_beta   90.00
_cell.angle_gamma   90.00
#
_symmetry.space_group_name_H-M   'P 1'
#
loop_
_entity.id
_entity.type
_entity.pdbx_description
1 polymer ?
#
loop_
_entity_poly.entity_id
_entity_poly.type
_entity_poly.pdbx_seq_one_letter_code
_entity_poly.pdbx_strand_id
1 'polypeptide(L)'
;MKATWYLTVPAASHESNEPVCVTCSDAAETMEIERVESLYDAVALSERGPVRIDVSLIETPHAGQKVLVHGGVALGIVTENDSTTDQ
;
A
#
# COMPACT_ATOMS: atom_id res chain seq x y z
N MET A 1 -37.18 -2.21 -8.97
CA MET A 1 -36.94 -2.97 -7.72
C MET A 1 -35.46 -2.82 -7.39
N LYS A 2 -35.08 -2.24 -6.25
CA LYS A 2 -33.67 -2.13 -5.84
C LYS A 2 -33.39 -3.25 -4.85
N ALA A 3 -32.46 -4.15 -5.19
CA ALA A 3 -32.00 -5.18 -4.28
C ALA A 3 -31.09 -4.55 -3.23
N THR A 4 -31.46 -4.70 -1.96
CA THR A 4 -30.62 -4.30 -0.84
C THR A 4 -29.75 -5.48 -0.46
N TRP A 5 -28.44 -5.32 -0.62
CA TRP A 5 -27.45 -6.31 -0.23
C TRP A 5 -26.89 -5.93 1.14
N TYR A 6 -26.90 -6.87 2.08
CA TYR A 6 -26.32 -6.70 3.41
C TYR A 6 -25.10 -7.61 3.55
N LEU A 7 -23.98 -7.04 3.96
CA LEU A 7 -22.77 -7.79 4.31
C LEU A 7 -22.76 -7.97 5.84
N THR A 8 -22.94 -9.20 6.31
CA THR A 8 -22.84 -9.52 7.73
C THR A 8 -21.36 -9.66 8.08
N VAL A 9 -20.77 -8.61 8.65
CA VAL A 9 -19.42 -8.71 9.24
C VAL A 9 -19.57 -9.36 10.61
N PRO A 10 -18.99 -10.54 10.88
CA PRO A 10 -18.98 -11.10 12.22
C PRO A 10 -18.22 -10.13 13.13
N ALA A 11 -18.90 -9.62 14.15
CA ALA A 11 -18.28 -8.79 15.16
C ALA A 11 -17.19 -9.61 15.86
N ALA A 12 -15.92 -9.37 15.52
CA ALA A 12 -14.82 -9.75 16.38
C ALA A 12 -14.99 -8.97 17.67
N SER A 13 -15.40 -9.64 18.74
CA SER A 13 -15.55 -9.07 20.07
C SER A 13 -14.17 -8.68 20.59
N HIS A 14 -13.80 -7.42 20.41
CA HIS A 14 -12.66 -6.80 21.07
C HIS A 14 -13.19 -6.16 22.38
N GLU A 15 -12.63 -6.55 23.52
CA GLU A 15 -13.06 -6.14 24.88
C GLU A 15 -12.66 -4.70 25.24
N SER A 16 -12.60 -3.79 24.27
CA SER A 16 -12.45 -2.38 24.58
C SER A 16 -13.24 -1.53 23.59
N ASN A 17 -13.95 -0.54 24.15
CA ASN A 17 -14.85 0.38 23.45
C ASN A 17 -14.10 1.45 22.64
N GLU A 18 -12.90 1.12 22.17
CA GLU A 18 -12.05 1.99 21.36
C GLU A 18 -12.16 1.62 19.88
N PRO A 19 -12.25 2.61 18.98
CA PRO A 19 -12.50 2.38 17.57
C PRO A 19 -11.36 1.55 16.97
N VAL A 20 -11.65 0.30 16.63
CA VAL A 20 -10.74 -0.51 15.81
C VAL A 20 -10.79 0.04 14.40
N CYS A 21 -9.73 0.72 14.01
CA CYS A 21 -9.54 1.17 12.64
C CYS A 21 -9.25 -0.06 11.76
N VAL A 22 -10.23 -0.46 10.94
CA VAL A 22 -10.14 -1.62 10.03
C VAL A 22 -8.97 -1.48 9.03
N THR A 23 -8.51 -0.26 8.76
CA THR A 23 -7.39 0.06 7.85
C THR A 23 -6.08 0.41 8.57
N CYS A 24 -6.04 0.34 9.91
CA CYS A 24 -4.83 0.65 10.68
C CYS A 24 -4.06 -0.62 11.08
N SER A 25 -4.46 -1.79 10.54
CA SER A 25 -3.83 -3.07 10.89
C SER A 25 -2.57 -3.39 10.07
N ASP A 26 -2.33 -2.67 8.97
CA ASP A 26 -1.14 -2.78 8.14
C ASP A 26 -0.54 -1.38 7.93
N ALA A 27 0.51 -1.07 8.68
CA ALA A 27 1.27 0.15 8.46
C ALA A 27 1.76 0.19 7.00
N ALA A 28 1.63 1.35 6.36
CA ALA A 28 2.21 1.53 5.03
C ALA A 28 3.74 1.43 5.14
N GLU A 29 4.36 0.70 4.22
CA GLU A 29 5.79 0.43 4.19
C GLU A 29 6.41 1.05 2.93
N THR A 30 7.57 1.69 3.09
CA THR A 30 8.36 2.14 1.93
C THR A 30 9.14 0.96 1.39
N MET A 31 8.92 0.61 0.12
CA MET A 31 9.61 -0.48 -0.56
C MET A 31 10.31 0.02 -1.82
N GLU A 32 11.38 -0.65 -2.22
CA GLU A 32 12.05 -0.40 -3.52
C GLU A 32 11.59 -1.44 -4.54
N ILE A 33 11.17 -0.99 -5.73
CA ILE A 33 10.80 -1.89 -6.83
C ILE A 33 12.07 -2.60 -7.33
N GLU A 34 12.12 -3.92 -7.21
CA GLU A 34 13.21 -4.74 -7.76
C GLU A 34 13.03 -4.91 -9.27
N ARG A 35 11.80 -5.23 -9.70
CA ARG A 35 11.45 -5.45 -11.11
C ARG A 35 9.96 -5.24 -11.35
N VAL A 36 9.63 -4.80 -12.56
CA VAL A 36 8.24 -4.70 -13.05
C VAL A 36 7.92 -5.95 -13.87
N GLU A 37 6.85 -6.66 -13.52
CA GLU A 37 6.46 -7.92 -14.18
C GLU A 37 5.36 -7.72 -15.23
N SER A 38 4.47 -6.73 -15.01
CA SER A 38 3.37 -6.41 -15.92
C SER A 38 3.05 -4.91 -15.87
N LEU A 39 2.01 -4.46 -16.59
CA LEU A 39 1.53 -3.09 -16.51
C LEU A 39 1.07 -2.69 -15.09
N TYR A 40 0.63 -3.66 -14.29
CA TYR A 40 0.03 -3.42 -12.97
C TYR A 40 0.70 -4.22 -11.84
N ASP A 41 1.66 -5.09 -12.14
CA ASP A 41 2.37 -5.91 -11.16
C ASP A 41 3.86 -5.58 -11.12
N ALA A 42 4.40 -5.50 -9.91
CA ALA A 42 5.84 -5.43 -9.67
C ALA A 42 6.23 -6.33 -8.49
N VAL A 43 7.53 -6.65 -8.42
CA VAL A 43 8.15 -7.19 -7.20
C VAL A 43 8.94 -6.08 -6.54
N ALA A 44 8.67 -5.85 -5.27
CA ALA A 44 9.35 -4.87 -4.44
C ALA A 44 9.98 -5.54 -3.21
N LEU A 45 11.02 -4.91 -2.66
CA LEU A 45 11.73 -5.39 -1.49
C LEU A 45 11.15 -4.76 -0.22
N SER A 46 10.55 -5.59 0.62
CA SER A 46 10.19 -5.27 2.01
C SER A 46 11.31 -5.66 2.97
N GLU A 47 11.22 -5.24 4.23
CA GLU A 47 12.14 -5.71 5.28
C GLU A 47 12.14 -7.24 5.47
N ARG A 48 11.07 -7.91 5.02
CA ARG A 48 10.88 -9.37 5.14
C ARG A 48 11.27 -10.12 3.86
N GLY A 49 11.68 -9.41 2.81
CA GLY A 49 12.06 -9.96 1.52
C GLY A 49 11.16 -9.50 0.36
N PRO A 50 11.28 -10.14 -0.81
CA PRO A 50 10.53 -9.76 -2.00
C PRO A 50 9.03 -10.02 -1.87
N VAL A 51 8.23 -9.03 -2.24
CA VAL A 51 6.76 -9.07 -2.21
C VAL A 51 6.21 -8.60 -3.55
N ARG A 52 5.16 -9.26 -4.04
CA ARG A 52 4.41 -8.80 -5.21
C ARG A 52 3.45 -7.69 -4.81
N ILE A 53 3.45 -6.60 -5.57
CA ILE A 53 2.63 -5.42 -5.33
C ILE A 53 1.89 -4.97 -6.59
N ASP A 54 0.72 -4.38 -6.40
CA ASP A 54 -0.03 -3.67 -7.44
C ASP A 54 0.56 -2.26 -7.63
N VAL A 55 0.88 -1.89 -8.86
CA VAL A 55 1.47 -0.59 -9.23
C VAL A 55 0.56 0.24 -10.15
N SER A 56 -0.72 -0.10 -10.24
CA SER A 56 -1.70 0.54 -11.14
C SER A 56 -1.94 2.03 -10.87
N LEU A 57 -1.61 2.50 -9.67
CA LEU A 57 -1.73 3.91 -9.27
C LEU A 57 -0.46 4.73 -9.55
N ILE A 58 0.61 4.09 -10.05
CA ILE A 58 1.88 4.74 -10.38
C ILE A 58 1.95 4.94 -11.89
N GLU A 59 2.18 6.18 -12.33
CA GLU A 59 2.13 6.54 -13.76
C GLU A 59 3.21 5.83 -14.61
N THR A 60 4.40 5.59 -14.03
CA THR A 60 5.53 4.93 -14.71
C THR A 60 6.41 4.15 -13.71
N PRO A 61 5.98 2.97 -13.25
CA PRO A 61 6.77 2.16 -12.33
C PRO A 61 8.05 1.65 -13.01
N HIS A 62 9.17 1.70 -12.30
CA HIS A 62 10.45 1.16 -12.78
C HIS A 62 11.30 0.62 -11.63
N ALA A 63 12.27 -0.24 -11.95
CA ALA A 63 13.20 -0.79 -10.96
C ALA A 63 14.06 0.31 -10.31
N GLY A 64 14.35 0.16 -9.02
CA GLY A 64 15.07 1.14 -8.18
C GLY A 64 14.19 2.26 -7.63
N GLN A 65 12.91 2.33 -8.04
CA GLN A 65 11.99 3.35 -7.56
C GLN A 65 11.47 3.00 -6.16
N LYS A 66 11.50 3.97 -5.24
CA LYS A 66 10.89 3.84 -3.92
C LYS A 66 9.41 4.20 -3.97
N VAL A 67 8.57 3.35 -3.40
CA VAL A 67 7.12 3.50 -3.35
C VAL A 67 6.58 3.24 -1.96
N LEU A 68 5.47 3.89 -1.62
CA LEU A 68 4.74 3.64 -0.39
C LEU A 68 3.68 2.56 -0.65
N VAL A 69 3.75 1.43 0.05
CA VAL A 69 2.89 0.26 -0.16
C VAL A 69 1.98 0.05 1.05
N HIS A 70 0.69 -0.15 0.81
CA HIS A 70 -0.30 -0.49 1.84
C HIS A 70 -1.30 -1.49 1.25
N GLY A 71 -1.66 -2.54 2.00
CA GLY A 71 -2.54 -3.60 1.49
C GLY A 71 -2.02 -4.31 0.22
N GLY A 72 -0.71 -4.27 -0.05
CA GLY A 72 -0.11 -4.80 -1.28
C GLY A 72 -0.24 -3.89 -2.51
N VAL A 73 -0.69 -2.65 -2.35
CA VAL A 73 -0.83 -1.66 -3.43
C VAL A 73 0.14 -0.51 -3.21
N ALA A 74 0.87 -0.11 -4.26
CA ALA A 74 1.68 1.10 -4.26
C ALA A 74 0.76 2.34 -4.37
N LEU A 75 0.74 3.16 -3.32
CA LEU A 75 -0.10 4.35 -3.22
C LEU A 75 0.55 5.59 -3.86
N GLY A 76 1.88 5.62 -3.96
CA GLY A 76 2.61 6.77 -4.48
C GLY A 76 4.13 6.56 -4.47
N ILE A 77 4.82 7.44 -5.18
CA ILE A 77 6.28 7.48 -5.26
C ILE A 77 6.83 8.22 -4.04
N VAL A 78 7.85 7.66 -3.41
CA VAL A 78 8.58 8.33 -2.33
C VAL A 78 9.79 9.02 -2.94
N THR A 79 9.73 10.35 -3.02
CA THR A 79 10.90 11.18 -3.33
C THR A 79 11.60 11.54 -2.04
N GLU A 80 12.94 11.53 -2.04
CA GLU A 80 13.67 12.18 -0.96
C GLU A 80 13.27 13.66 -0.96
N ASN A 81 12.87 14.16 0.21
CA ASN A 81 12.60 15.58 0.36
C ASN A 81 13.95 16.27 0.22
N ASP A 82 14.23 16.81 -0.96
CA ASP A 82 15.41 17.63 -1.18
C ASP A 82 15.26 18.85 -0.28
N SER A 83 15.93 18.82 0.88
CA SER A 83 15.96 19.92 1.83
C SER A 83 16.92 21.00 1.31
N THR A 84 16.77 21.35 0.03
CA THR A 84 17.52 22.36 -0.69
C THR A 84 16.53 23.31 -1.35
N THR A 85 15.85 24.08 -0.52
CA THR A 85 15.26 25.37 -0.90
C THR A 85 15.42 26.26 0.32
N ASP A 86 16.00 27.46 0.27
CA ASP A 86 16.94 28.16 -0.61
C ASP A 86 17.32 29.36 0.30
N GLN A 87 18.62 29.63 0.46
CA GLN A 87 19.25 30.87 0.96
C GLN A 87 18.57 31.74 2.03
#